data_AF-A0A833A5H4-F1
#
_entry.id   AF-A0A833A5H4-F1
#
_cell.length_a   1.000
_cell.length_b   1.000
_cell.length_c   1.000
_cell.angle_alpha   90.00
_cell.angle_beta   90.00
_cell.angle_gamma   90.00
#
_symmetry.space_group_name_H-M   'P 1'
#
loop_
_entity.id
_entity.type
_entity.pdbx_description
1 polymer ?
#
loop_
_entity_poly.entity_id
_entity_poly.type
_entity_poly.pdbx_seq_one_letter_code
_entity_poly.pdbx_strand_id
1 'polypeptide(L)' 'MPIRDPALIQIAQRRRVLVKICRECGARNAATAEK' A
#
# COMPACT_ATOMS: atom_id res chain seq x y z
N MET A 1 -6.60 1.23 12.69
CA MET A 1 -7.28 2.54 12.81
C MET A 1 -8.78 2.28 12.73
N PRO A 2 -9.66 2.84 13.58
CA PRO A 2 -11.08 2.54 13.50
C PRO A 2 -11.74 3.44 12.44
N ILE A 3 -11.18 3.46 11.23
CA ILE A 3 -11.94 3.85 10.05
C ILE A 3 -12.86 2.65 9.81
N ARG A 4 -14.15 2.78 10.12
CA ARG A 4 -15.14 1.70 9.93
C ARG A 4 -15.78 1.74 8.55
N ASP A 5 -15.75 2.91 7.92
CA ASP A 5 -16.27 3.10 6.57
C ASP A 5 -15.44 2.28 5.56
N PRO A 6 -16.05 1.34 4.81
CA PRO A 6 -15.34 0.48 3.87
C PRO A 6 -14.61 1.25 2.76
N ALA A 7 -15.16 2.38 2.28
CA ALA A 7 -14.55 3.17 1.22
C ALA A 7 -13.28 3.88 1.73
N LEU A 8 -13.34 4.45 2.93
CA LEU A 8 -12.17 5.08 3.56
C LEU A 8 -11.07 4.05 3.88
N ILE A 9 -11.44 2.82 4.27
CA ILE A 9 -10.49 1.71 4.43
C ILE A 9 -9.80 1.39 3.10
N GLN A 10 -10.55 1.26 2.01
CA GLN A 10 -9.97 0.95 0.69
C GLN A 10 -9.00 2.04 0.22
N ILE A 11 -9.34 3.31 0.43
CA ILE A 11 -8.45 4.44 0.11
C ILE A 11 -7.15 4.35 0.93
N ALA A 12 -7.27 4.08 2.24
CA ALA A 12 -6.11 3.94 3.10
C ALA A 12 -5.23 2.73 2.69
N GLN A 13 -5.84 1.60 2.35
CA GLN A 13 -5.16 0.40 1.88
C GLN A 13 -4.39 0.65 0.59
N ARG A 14 -5.01 1.27 -0.42
CA ARG A 14 -4.34 1.60 -1.69
C ARG A 14 -3.13 2.51 -1.51
N ARG A 15 -3.20 3.47 -0.58
CA ARG A 15 -2.12 4.44 -0.36
C ARG A 15 -0.98 3.92 0.50
N ARG A 16 -1.26 3.04 1.47
CA ARG A 16 -0.29 2.67 2.52
C ARG A 16 0.11 1.20 2.54
N VAL A 17 -0.78 0.31 2.11
CA VAL A 17 -0.62 -1.14 2.31
C VAL A 17 -0.35 -1.85 0.98
N LEU A 18 -1.08 -1.50 -0.07
CA LEU A 18 -0.98 -2.12 -1.41
C LEU A 18 0.17 -1.50 -2.22
N VAL A 19 1.38 -1.51 -1.66
CA VAL A 19 2.62 -1.06 -2.31
C VAL A 19 3.58 -2.24 -2.44
N LYS A 20 4.48 -2.19 -3.44
CA LYS A 20 5.50 -3.22 -3.59
C LYS A 20 6.64 -2.92 -2.63
N ILE A 21 7.09 -3.92 -1.87
CA ILE A 21 8.26 -3.80 -1.01
C ILE A 21 9.36 -4.66 -1.61
N CYS A 22 10.51 -4.04 -1.94
CA CYS A 22 11.66 -4.78 -2.44
C CYS A 22 12.20 -5.70 -1.35
N ARG A 23 12.40 -6.98 -1.67
CA ARG A 23 12.87 -7.99 -0.71
C ARG A 23 14.36 -7.91 -0.41
N GLU A 24 15.12 -7.21 -1.25
CA GLU A 24 16.57 -7.05 -1.08
C GLU A 24 16.89 -5.82 -0.21
N CYS A 25 16.27 -4.68 -0.50
CA CYS A 25 16.58 -3.41 0.15
C CYS A 25 15.45 -2.83 1.03
N GLY A 26 14.24 -3.41 1.00
CA GLY A 26 13.11 -2.91 1.78
C GLY A 26 12.46 -1.62 1.26
N ALA A 27 12.85 -1.13 0.08
CA ALA A 27 12.28 0.07 -0.52
C ALA A 27 10.77 -0.09 -0.80
N ARG A 28 10.01 0.98 -0.56
CA ARG A 28 8.58 1.05 -0.93
C ARG A 28 8.44 1.60 -2.34
N ASN A 29 8.07 0.72 -3.26
CA ASN A 29 7.86 1.03 -4.66
C ASN A 29 6.37 1.17 -4.99
N ALA A 30 6.07 1.92 -6.05
CA ALA A 30 4.71 2.02 -6.57
C ALA A 30 4.16 0.63 -6.93
N ALA A 31 2.84 0.45 -6.85
CA ALA A 31 2.21 -0.82 -7.22
C ALA A 31 2.48 -1.22 -8.68
N THR A 32 2.67 -0.24 -9.56
CA THR A 32 3.00 -0.40 -10.97
C THR A 32 4.48 -0.61 -11.24
N ALA A 33 5.36 -0.54 -10.23
CA ALA A 33 6.79 -0.71 -10.42
C ALA A 33 7.12 -2.11 -10.95
N GLU A 34 7.96 -2.20 -11.97
CA GLU A 34 8.38 -3.49 -12.55
C GLU A 34 9.42 -4.18 -11.67
N LYS A 35 10.27 -3.40 -10.98
CA LYS A 35 11.32 -3.86 -10.06
C LYS A 35 11.36 -2.96 -8.83
#